data_AF-A0AAV8S9N7-F1
#
_entry.id   AF-A0AAV8S9N7-F1
#
_cell.length_a   1.000
_cell.length_b   1.000
_cell.length_c   1.000
_cell.angle_alpha   90.00
_cell.angle_beta   90.00
_cell.angle_gamma   90.00
#
_symmetry.space_group_name_H-M   'P 1'
#
loop_
_entity.id
_entity.type
_entity.pdbx_description
1 polymer ?
#
loop_
_entity_poly.entity_id
_entity_poly.type
_entity_poly.pdbx_seq_one_letter_code
_entity_poly.pdbx_strand_id
1 'polypeptide(L)'
;MSTLLQEKSVVDSFRGKKMVSSSTYSTLFVLSFTLSVVFPITGGVFYEELTEAISMKLVEKTTHLHFYFHDVVSGKDSTVVRIAGPPESSGTGFGDTMMTDDLLTEGPELGSKIIGRAQGMYGVSAQHELSLLMVMNYVFTEGKYNGSSVSILGRNHVLDDSREMPIVGGSGLFRLARGYALAHTVKLDMKTGDAVVEYNVYVSHY
;
A
#
# COMPACT_ATOMS: atom_id res chain seq x y z
N MET A 1 11.74 -88.67 17.28
CA MET A 1 11.63 -88.19 15.89
C MET A 1 10.42 -87.25 15.87
N SER A 2 10.50 -85.95 15.69
CA SER A 2 11.55 -85.06 15.20
C SER A 2 11.14 -83.62 15.53
N THR A 3 11.61 -83.07 16.66
CA THR A 3 11.65 -81.62 16.91
C THR A 3 12.61 -81.30 18.06
N LEU A 4 13.66 -82.11 18.17
CA LEU A 4 14.96 -81.66 18.68
C LEU A 4 15.72 -81.17 17.44
N LEU A 5 16.40 -80.01 17.54
CA LEU A 5 17.44 -79.48 16.63
C LEU A 5 17.17 -78.19 15.83
N GLN A 6 16.22 -77.33 16.20
CA GLN A 6 16.21 -75.98 15.58
C GLN A 6 15.75 -74.84 16.48
N GLU A 7 16.26 -74.78 17.72
CA GLU A 7 16.32 -73.50 18.44
C GLU A 7 17.57 -73.37 19.32
N LYS A 8 18.62 -74.09 18.91
CA LYS A 8 19.98 -74.02 19.46
C LYS A 8 20.73 -72.73 19.04
N SER A 9 20.01 -71.63 18.75
CA SER A 9 20.59 -70.45 18.10
C SER A 9 20.35 -69.12 18.81
N VAL A 10 19.55 -69.03 19.88
CA VAL A 10 19.26 -67.71 20.50
C VAL A 10 19.46 -67.70 22.02
N VAL A 11 19.40 -68.84 22.70
CA VAL A 11 19.34 -68.89 24.17
C VAL A 11 20.72 -68.94 24.85
N ASP A 12 21.80 -69.21 24.11
CA ASP A 12 23.17 -69.26 24.67
C ASP A 12 23.91 -67.91 24.71
N SER A 13 23.26 -66.79 24.37
CA SER A 13 23.90 -65.46 24.40
C SER A 13 23.78 -64.72 25.74
N PHE A 14 22.97 -65.21 26.69
CA PHE A 14 22.61 -64.42 27.89
C PHE A 14 23.14 -64.94 29.23
N ARG A 15 24.09 -65.87 29.22
CA ARG A 15 24.63 -66.44 30.48
C ARG A 15 26.00 -65.90 30.87
N GLY A 16 26.11 -64.57 30.91
CA GLY A 16 27.28 -63.92 31.46
C GLY A 16 27.29 -62.42 31.27
N LYS A 17 26.52 -61.69 32.08
CA LYS A 17 26.86 -60.30 32.43
C LYS A 17 26.24 -59.92 33.76
N LYS A 18 27.09 -59.28 34.55
CA LYS A 18 26.96 -58.96 35.96
C LYS A 18 25.68 -58.19 36.27
N MET A 19 25.16 -58.45 37.46
CA MET A 19 24.18 -57.63 38.17
C MET A 19 24.67 -56.18 38.18
N VAL A 20 24.02 -55.31 37.41
CA VAL A 20 24.30 -53.88 37.39
C VAL A 20 23.44 -53.23 38.47
N SER A 21 24.12 -52.50 39.36
CA SER A 21 23.61 -51.68 40.46
C SER A 21 22.36 -50.86 40.09
N SER A 22 21.37 -50.82 41.00
CA SER A 22 20.11 -50.08 40.86
C SER A 22 20.24 -48.55 41.06
N SER A 23 21.35 -47.96 40.59
CA SER A 23 21.66 -46.53 40.80
C SER A 23 21.57 -45.67 39.52
N THR A 24 21.24 -46.26 38.36
CA THR A 24 21.36 -45.57 37.06
C THR A 24 20.04 -45.26 36.36
N TYR A 25 18.89 -45.70 36.90
CA TYR A 25 17.58 -45.40 36.30
C TYR A 25 16.92 -44.12 36.84
N SER A 26 17.42 -43.54 37.94
CA SER A 26 16.89 -42.28 38.47
C SER A 26 17.43 -41.03 37.76
N THR A 27 18.55 -41.14 37.05
CA THR A 27 19.20 -40.00 36.37
C THR A 27 18.83 -39.87 34.90
N LEU A 28 18.21 -40.89 34.27
CA LEU A 28 17.76 -40.78 32.87
C LEU A 28 16.32 -40.27 32.70
N PHE A 29 15.46 -40.33 33.72
CA PHE A 29 14.09 -39.82 33.60
C PHE A 29 13.97 -38.31 33.89
N VAL A 30 14.99 -37.70 34.48
CA VAL A 30 15.05 -36.25 34.72
C VAL A 30 15.65 -35.48 33.54
N LEU A 31 16.29 -36.18 32.59
CA LEU A 31 16.88 -35.54 31.40
C LEU A 31 15.94 -35.46 30.18
N SER A 32 14.70 -35.97 30.27
CA SER A 32 13.73 -35.92 29.16
C SER A 32 12.63 -34.87 29.32
N PHE A 33 12.72 -33.97 30.32
CA PHE A 33 11.71 -32.93 30.55
C PHE A 33 12.28 -31.50 30.65
N THR A 34 13.38 -31.22 29.96
CA THR A 34 13.78 -29.83 29.66
C THR A 34 14.23 -29.66 28.22
N LEU A 35 13.55 -30.34 27.28
CA LEU A 35 13.34 -29.74 25.96
C LEU A 35 12.06 -28.92 26.04
N SER A 36 12.05 -27.91 26.92
CA SER A 36 11.20 -26.76 26.71
C SER A 36 11.62 -26.23 25.35
N VAL A 37 10.79 -26.49 24.36
CA VAL A 37 10.85 -25.79 23.08
C VAL A 37 10.79 -24.33 23.47
N VAL A 38 11.95 -23.69 23.53
CA VAL A 38 12.04 -22.25 23.43
C VAL A 38 11.67 -22.01 21.99
N PHE A 39 10.36 -22.02 21.72
CA PHE A 39 9.86 -21.21 20.64
C PHE A 39 10.45 -19.84 20.97
N PRO A 40 11.28 -19.23 20.11
CA PRO A 40 11.39 -17.79 20.20
C PRO A 40 9.94 -17.34 20.16
N ILE A 41 9.45 -16.83 21.28
CA ILE A 41 8.36 -15.87 21.24
C ILE A 41 9.02 -14.79 20.38
N THR A 42 8.80 -14.85 19.07
CA THR A 42 8.91 -13.69 18.22
C THR A 42 7.79 -12.81 18.71
N GLY A 43 7.98 -12.23 19.90
CA GLY A 43 7.19 -11.13 20.38
C GLY A 43 7.36 -10.13 19.27
N GLY A 44 6.28 -9.84 18.55
CA GLY A 44 6.31 -8.85 17.49
C GLY A 44 6.96 -7.62 18.09
N VAL A 45 8.16 -7.30 17.62
CA VAL A 45 8.85 -6.09 18.05
C VAL A 45 7.98 -4.96 17.56
N PHE A 46 7.29 -4.27 18.50
CA PHE A 46 6.35 -3.21 18.14
C PHE A 46 7.08 -2.04 17.47
N TYR A 47 8.33 -1.77 17.87
CA TYR A 47 9.20 -0.76 17.28
C TYR A 47 10.68 -1.15 17.44
N GLU A 48 11.50 -0.77 16.47
CA GLU A 48 12.96 -0.79 16.55
C GLU A 48 13.44 0.60 16.14
N GLU A 49 14.24 1.24 17.01
CA GLU A 49 14.81 2.55 16.72
C GLU A 49 16.11 2.34 15.91
N LEU A 50 16.05 2.58 14.60
CA LEU A 50 17.19 2.44 13.69
C LEU A 50 18.10 3.67 13.81
N THR A 51 19.05 3.65 14.75
CA THR A 51 19.99 4.76 15.01
C THR A 51 21.18 4.81 14.04
N GLU A 52 21.60 3.69 13.46
CA GLU A 52 22.76 3.65 12.52
C GLU A 52 22.38 3.39 11.04
N ALA A 53 21.24 2.75 10.76
CA ALA A 53 20.86 2.37 9.39
C ALA A 53 20.43 3.56 8.50
N ILE A 54 20.04 4.69 9.10
CA ILE A 54 19.71 5.95 8.38
C ILE A 54 20.98 6.66 7.87
N SER A 55 22.18 6.20 8.26
CA SER A 55 23.44 6.64 7.65
C SER A 55 23.77 5.89 6.34
N MET A 56 22.83 5.16 5.74
CA MET A 56 22.83 5.05 4.28
C MET A 56 22.57 6.46 3.75
N LYS A 57 23.52 7.05 3.02
CA LYS A 57 23.39 8.35 2.37
C LYS A 57 22.07 8.38 1.56
N LEU A 58 20.96 8.82 2.15
CA LEU A 58 19.70 9.03 1.46
C LEU A 58 19.94 10.21 0.53
N VAL A 59 20.26 9.90 -0.72
CA VAL A 59 20.46 10.92 -1.74
C VAL A 59 19.08 11.33 -2.21
N GLU A 60 18.70 12.53 -1.80
CA GLU A 60 17.45 13.13 -2.26
C GLU A 60 17.47 13.28 -3.79
N LYS A 61 16.36 12.90 -4.42
CA LYS A 61 16.09 13.01 -5.84
C LYS A 61 14.86 13.87 -6.02
N THR A 62 14.87 14.70 -7.05
CA THR A 62 13.67 15.39 -7.53
C THR A 62 13.21 14.71 -8.81
N THR A 63 11.91 14.44 -8.90
CA THR A 63 11.26 13.92 -10.10
C THR A 63 10.15 14.87 -10.51
N HIS A 64 10.12 15.19 -11.79
CA HIS A 64 8.99 15.87 -12.43
C HIS A 64 8.15 14.82 -13.15
N LEU A 65 6.87 14.75 -12.81
CA LEU A 65 5.89 13.91 -13.48
C LEU A 65 4.92 14.83 -14.22
N HIS A 66 4.54 14.42 -15.42
CA HIS A 66 3.59 15.13 -16.25
C HIS A 66 2.58 14.13 -16.81
N PHE A 67 1.29 14.42 -16.65
CA PHE A 67 0.20 13.53 -17.05
C PHE A 67 -1.14 14.25 -17.05
N TYR A 68 -2.18 13.58 -17.55
CA TYR A 68 -3.55 14.07 -17.60
C TYR A 68 -4.46 13.20 -16.74
N PHE A 69 -5.28 13.85 -15.93
CA PHE A 69 -6.30 13.28 -15.07
C PHE A 69 -7.67 13.44 -15.76
N HIS A 70 -8.46 12.36 -15.80
CA HIS A 70 -9.77 12.32 -16.47
C HIS A 70 -10.89 12.03 -15.47
N ASP A 71 -11.59 13.08 -15.05
CA ASP A 71 -12.78 12.98 -14.21
C ASP A 71 -13.99 12.69 -15.12
N VAL A 72 -14.50 11.45 -15.08
CA VAL A 72 -15.63 11.03 -15.90
C VAL A 72 -16.84 10.83 -14.99
N VAL A 73 -17.62 11.89 -14.84
CA VAL A 73 -18.79 11.95 -13.96
C VAL A 73 -20.03 11.37 -14.66
N SER A 74 -20.12 11.51 -15.98
CA SER A 74 -21.30 11.11 -16.74
C SER A 74 -21.12 9.82 -17.55
N GLY A 75 -22.25 9.30 -18.03
CA GLY A 75 -22.28 8.11 -18.89
C GLY A 75 -22.21 6.79 -18.14
N LYS A 76 -22.19 5.69 -18.91
CA LYS A 76 -22.22 4.33 -18.37
C LYS A 76 -20.89 3.89 -17.76
N ASP A 77 -19.80 4.44 -18.27
CA ASP A 77 -18.43 4.11 -17.87
C ASP A 77 -17.85 5.18 -16.94
N SER A 78 -18.71 5.78 -16.10
CA SER A 78 -18.30 6.79 -15.13
C SER A 78 -17.28 6.22 -14.14
N THR A 79 -16.27 7.04 -13.82
CA THR A 79 -15.23 6.75 -12.83
C THR A 79 -15.52 7.39 -11.47
N VAL A 80 -16.67 8.04 -11.33
CA VAL A 80 -17.03 8.89 -10.18
C VAL A 80 -18.39 8.49 -9.61
N VAL A 81 -18.48 8.41 -8.29
CA VAL A 81 -19.76 8.16 -7.59
C VAL A 81 -19.92 9.16 -6.45
N ARG A 82 -21.09 9.80 -6.39
CA ARG A 82 -21.47 10.62 -5.24
C ARG A 82 -21.78 9.75 -4.03
N ILE A 83 -21.03 9.95 -2.95
CA ILE A 83 -21.12 9.15 -1.72
C ILE A 83 -21.75 9.90 -0.54
N ALA A 84 -21.77 11.23 -0.58
CA ALA A 84 -22.41 12.06 0.45
C ALA A 84 -22.80 13.44 -0.11
N GLY A 85 -23.70 14.11 0.61
CA GLY A 85 -24.16 15.47 0.33
C GLY A 85 -25.67 15.65 0.54
N PRO A 86 -26.20 16.87 0.37
CA PRO A 86 -27.63 17.15 0.49
C PRO A 86 -28.47 16.41 -0.57
N PRO A 87 -29.73 16.03 -0.31
CA PRO A 87 -30.55 15.30 -1.31
C PRO A 87 -30.62 16.02 -2.67
N GLU A 88 -30.67 17.36 -2.62
CA GLU A 88 -30.56 18.24 -3.78
C GLU A 88 -29.27 19.05 -3.66
N SER A 89 -28.42 18.97 -4.68
CA SER A 89 -27.21 19.80 -4.75
C SER A 89 -27.59 21.28 -4.78
N SER A 90 -26.96 22.06 -3.89
CA SER A 90 -27.08 23.52 -3.93
C SER A 90 -26.43 24.07 -5.20
N GLY A 91 -26.62 25.36 -5.52
CA GLY A 91 -26.03 25.96 -6.71
C GLY A 91 -24.50 25.82 -6.83
N THR A 92 -23.79 25.75 -5.68
CA THR A 92 -22.34 25.50 -5.64
C THR A 92 -21.97 24.03 -5.47
N GLY A 93 -22.93 23.17 -5.15
CA GLY A 93 -22.69 21.77 -4.78
C GLY A 93 -22.09 21.59 -3.39
N PHE A 94 -22.07 22.63 -2.53
CA PHE A 94 -21.42 22.55 -1.21
C PHE A 94 -21.88 21.32 -0.41
N GLY A 95 -20.90 20.54 0.07
CA GLY A 95 -21.11 19.29 0.79
C GLY A 95 -21.19 18.04 -0.09
N ASP A 96 -21.32 18.18 -1.41
CA ASP A 96 -21.23 17.05 -2.33
C ASP A 96 -19.85 16.42 -2.24
N THR A 97 -19.82 15.12 -1.99
CA THR A 97 -18.60 14.32 -1.88
C THR A 97 -18.65 13.18 -2.88
N MET A 98 -17.62 13.09 -3.69
CA MET A 98 -17.44 12.10 -4.74
C MET A 98 -16.31 11.14 -4.36
N MET A 99 -16.50 9.85 -4.63
CA MET A 99 -15.45 8.83 -4.66
C MET A 99 -15.03 8.61 -6.10
N THR A 100 -13.73 8.48 -6.35
CA THR A 100 -13.21 8.39 -7.72
C THR A 100 -12.18 7.28 -7.91
N ASP A 101 -12.14 6.75 -9.14
CA ASP A 101 -11.13 5.85 -9.68
C ASP A 101 -10.81 6.26 -11.14
N ASP A 102 -10.21 7.44 -11.27
CA ASP A 102 -10.03 8.16 -12.52
C ASP A 102 -8.79 7.72 -13.28
N LEU A 103 -8.80 7.86 -14.61
CA LEU A 103 -7.64 7.54 -15.44
C LEU A 103 -6.55 8.61 -15.32
N LEU A 104 -5.30 8.16 -15.31
CA LEU A 104 -4.13 8.98 -15.58
C LEU A 104 -3.53 8.55 -16.93
N THR A 105 -3.29 9.49 -17.83
CA THR A 105 -2.75 9.22 -19.18
C THR A 105 -1.59 10.14 -19.55
N GLU A 106 -0.79 9.75 -20.55
CA GLU A 106 0.30 10.58 -21.09
C GLU A 106 -0.18 11.79 -21.91
N GLY A 107 -1.40 11.74 -22.46
CA GLY A 107 -2.00 12.79 -23.30
C GLY A 107 -3.44 13.12 -22.89
N PRO A 108 -4.01 14.26 -23.34
CA PRO A 108 -5.33 14.73 -22.94
C PRO A 108 -6.49 13.91 -23.54
N GLU A 109 -6.23 13.05 -24.52
CA GLU A 109 -7.24 12.18 -25.11
C GLU A 109 -7.44 10.92 -24.27
N LEU A 110 -8.69 10.47 -24.10
CA LEU A 110 -9.00 9.21 -23.40
C LEU A 110 -8.35 7.97 -24.03
N GLY A 111 -8.00 8.04 -25.32
CA GLY A 111 -7.29 6.98 -26.03
C GLY A 111 -5.77 7.00 -25.85
N SER A 112 -5.21 8.00 -25.16
CA SER A 112 -3.79 8.07 -24.84
C SER A 112 -3.38 6.93 -23.90
N LYS A 113 -2.08 6.64 -23.87
CA LYS A 113 -1.55 5.58 -23.02
C LYS A 113 -1.90 5.86 -21.55
N ILE A 114 -2.55 4.89 -20.92
CA ILE A 114 -2.87 4.90 -19.48
C ILE A 114 -1.58 4.61 -18.71
N ILE A 115 -1.30 5.42 -17.69
CA ILE A 115 -0.09 5.30 -16.85
C ILE A 115 -0.39 5.01 -15.38
N GLY A 116 -1.66 5.07 -15.00
CA GLY A 116 -2.07 4.92 -13.62
C GLY A 116 -3.52 5.33 -13.38
N ARG A 117 -3.88 5.43 -12.11
CA ARG A 117 -5.21 5.86 -11.67
C ARG A 117 -5.10 6.88 -10.54
N ALA A 118 -6.04 7.83 -10.48
CA ALA A 118 -6.24 8.68 -9.33
C ALA A 118 -7.42 8.14 -8.51
N GLN A 119 -7.13 7.75 -7.28
CA GLN A 119 -8.05 7.00 -6.42
C GLN A 119 -8.20 7.71 -5.08
N GLY A 120 -9.44 7.99 -4.70
CA GLY A 120 -9.74 8.66 -3.45
C GLY A 120 -11.06 9.41 -3.53
N MET A 121 -11.13 10.57 -2.90
CA MET A 121 -12.34 11.39 -2.89
C MET A 121 -12.03 12.86 -3.08
N TYR A 122 -13.02 13.57 -3.63
CA TYR A 122 -13.07 15.01 -3.54
C TYR A 122 -14.43 15.46 -3.03
N GLY A 123 -14.48 16.63 -2.41
CA GLY A 123 -15.74 17.23 -1.99
C GLY A 123 -15.78 18.73 -2.18
N VAL A 124 -16.94 19.27 -2.54
CA VAL A 124 -17.13 20.72 -2.66
C VAL A 124 -17.12 21.31 -1.25
N SER A 125 -16.04 22.02 -0.94
CA SER A 125 -15.70 22.45 0.41
C SER A 125 -15.92 23.94 0.66
N ALA A 126 -16.24 24.73 -0.38
CA ALA A 126 -16.55 26.15 -0.25
C ALA A 126 -18.04 26.43 -0.51
N GLN A 127 -18.60 27.36 0.24
CA GLN A 127 -20.04 27.69 0.16
C GLN A 127 -20.40 28.56 -1.04
N HIS A 128 -19.45 29.38 -1.52
CA HIS A 128 -19.73 30.47 -2.48
C HIS A 128 -18.94 30.36 -3.79
N GLU A 129 -18.14 29.30 -3.96
CA GLU A 129 -17.28 29.08 -5.12
C GLU A 129 -17.09 27.59 -5.34
N LEU A 130 -16.76 27.19 -6.57
CA LEU A 130 -16.46 25.80 -6.91
C LEU A 130 -15.03 25.45 -6.50
N SER A 131 -14.86 25.18 -5.21
CA SER A 131 -13.60 24.75 -4.62
C SER A 131 -13.73 23.36 -4.02
N LEU A 132 -12.88 22.45 -4.48
CA LEU A 132 -12.83 21.07 -4.02
C LEU A 132 -11.77 20.92 -2.91
N LEU A 133 -12.05 20.07 -1.93
CA LEU A 133 -11.02 19.42 -1.13
C LEU A 133 -10.66 18.12 -1.84
N MET A 134 -9.40 17.97 -2.23
CA MET A 134 -8.87 16.75 -2.82
C MET A 134 -8.24 15.88 -1.73
N VAL A 135 -8.60 14.60 -1.68
CA VAL A 135 -7.97 13.57 -0.84
C VAL A 135 -7.71 12.36 -1.74
N MET A 136 -6.57 12.37 -2.42
CA MET A 136 -6.32 11.49 -3.57
C MET A 136 -4.96 10.81 -3.50
N ASN A 137 -4.90 9.56 -3.96
CA ASN A 137 -3.67 8.86 -4.31
C ASN A 137 -3.56 8.75 -5.83
N TYR A 138 -2.42 9.15 -6.38
CA TYR A 138 -2.07 8.97 -7.78
C TYR A 138 -1.20 7.72 -7.86
N VAL A 139 -1.80 6.60 -8.27
CA VAL A 139 -1.20 5.27 -8.31
C VAL A 139 -0.68 5.00 -9.71
N PHE A 140 0.64 4.90 -9.86
CA PHE A 140 1.26 4.65 -11.15
C PHE A 140 1.38 3.14 -11.41
N THR A 141 1.01 2.73 -12.62
CA THR A 141 1.01 1.31 -13.05
C THR A 141 1.96 1.04 -14.21
N GLU A 142 2.63 2.07 -14.71
CA GLU A 142 3.48 1.99 -15.89
C GLU A 142 4.93 2.43 -15.63
N GLY A 143 5.83 1.90 -16.46
CA GLY A 143 7.24 2.32 -16.51
C GLY A 143 7.97 2.15 -15.18
N LYS A 144 8.91 3.07 -14.91
CA LYS A 144 9.76 3.04 -13.71
C LYS A 144 8.98 3.14 -12.41
N TYR A 145 7.84 3.82 -12.42
CA TYR A 145 7.07 4.13 -11.20
C TYR A 145 5.94 3.14 -10.92
N ASN A 146 5.82 2.06 -11.70
CA ASN A 146 4.82 1.02 -11.49
C ASN A 146 4.83 0.52 -10.03
N GLY A 147 3.65 0.53 -9.40
CA GLY A 147 3.44 0.13 -8.00
C GLY A 147 3.80 1.22 -6.98
N SER A 148 4.21 2.40 -7.43
CA SER A 148 4.44 3.57 -6.56
C SER A 148 3.27 4.53 -6.63
N SER A 149 3.13 5.39 -5.62
CA SER A 149 2.09 6.42 -5.60
C SER A 149 2.56 7.70 -4.93
N VAL A 150 1.90 8.81 -5.28
CA VAL A 150 1.96 10.07 -4.51
C VAL A 150 0.58 10.41 -3.97
N SER A 151 0.54 11.06 -2.81
CA SER A 151 -0.70 11.44 -2.14
C SER A 151 -0.88 12.96 -2.15
N ILE A 152 -2.09 13.41 -2.48
CA ILE A 152 -2.50 14.82 -2.46
C ILE A 152 -3.58 15.00 -1.40
N LEU A 153 -3.38 16.01 -0.56
CA LEU A 153 -4.41 16.56 0.32
C LEU A 153 -4.37 18.08 0.18
N GLY A 154 -5.34 18.66 -0.54
CA GLY A 154 -5.26 20.07 -0.89
C GLY A 154 -6.57 20.69 -1.36
N ARG A 155 -6.63 22.02 -1.28
CA ARG A 155 -7.72 22.82 -1.85
C ARG A 155 -7.49 22.99 -3.36
N ASN A 156 -8.53 22.80 -4.16
CA ASN A 156 -8.52 22.86 -5.61
C ASN A 156 -9.65 23.78 -6.10
N HIS A 157 -9.32 25.04 -6.38
CA HIS A 157 -10.28 26.03 -6.86
C HIS A 157 -10.42 25.93 -8.38
N VAL A 158 -11.40 25.16 -8.85
CA VAL A 158 -11.46 24.59 -10.21
C VAL A 158 -11.37 25.62 -11.34
N LEU A 159 -11.86 26.84 -11.09
CA LEU A 159 -11.90 27.93 -12.08
C LEU A 159 -10.60 28.73 -12.19
N ASP A 160 -9.64 28.53 -11.27
CA ASP A 160 -8.32 29.12 -11.40
C ASP A 160 -7.50 28.38 -12.46
N ASP A 161 -6.72 29.14 -13.24
CA ASP A 161 -5.91 28.64 -14.34
C ASP A 161 -4.80 27.69 -13.86
N SER A 162 -4.11 28.06 -12.78
CA SER A 162 -3.06 27.26 -12.15
C SER A 162 -3.36 27.04 -10.68
N ARG A 163 -3.41 25.77 -10.28
CA ARG A 163 -3.84 25.34 -8.95
C ARG A 163 -2.76 24.51 -8.31
N GLU A 164 -2.17 25.02 -7.23
CA GLU A 164 -1.15 24.30 -6.49
C GLU A 164 -1.76 23.44 -5.37
N MET A 165 -1.37 22.17 -5.31
CA MET A 165 -1.73 21.26 -4.24
C MET A 165 -0.50 20.53 -3.70
N PRO A 166 -0.36 20.37 -2.38
CA PRO A 166 0.82 19.75 -1.79
C PRO A 166 0.83 18.23 -2.02
N ILE A 167 2.02 17.69 -2.28
CA ILE A 167 2.29 16.26 -2.12
C ILE A 167 2.58 16.02 -0.65
N VAL A 168 1.66 15.32 0.02
CA VAL A 168 1.72 15.07 1.47
C VAL A 168 2.35 13.72 1.82
N GLY A 169 2.70 12.92 0.82
CA GLY A 169 3.35 11.63 1.00
C GLY A 169 3.44 10.83 -0.29
N GLY A 170 3.97 9.62 -0.17
CA GLY A 170 4.03 8.66 -1.27
C GLY A 170 4.45 7.27 -0.80
N SER A 171 4.33 6.31 -1.71
CA SER A 171 4.65 4.91 -1.51
C SER A 171 5.59 4.38 -2.59
N GLY A 172 6.17 3.20 -2.37
CA GLY A 172 7.13 2.62 -3.32
C GLY A 172 8.36 3.49 -3.51
N LEU A 173 8.66 3.86 -4.76
CA LEU A 173 9.76 4.76 -5.10
C LEU A 173 9.57 6.20 -4.59
N PHE A 174 8.34 6.57 -4.22
CA PHE A 174 8.04 7.89 -3.64
C PHE A 174 7.93 7.82 -2.11
N ARG A 175 8.61 6.87 -1.45
CA ARG A 175 8.66 6.82 0.01
C ARG A 175 9.28 8.11 0.55
N LEU A 176 8.68 8.66 1.62
CA LEU A 176 9.03 9.96 2.20
C LEU A 176 8.86 11.15 1.23
N ALA A 177 8.03 10.98 0.19
CA ALA A 177 7.81 12.04 -0.78
C ALA A 177 7.21 13.30 -0.18
N ARG A 178 7.70 14.44 -0.65
CA ARG A 178 7.12 15.78 -0.45
C ARG A 178 7.26 16.61 -1.72
N GLY A 179 6.46 17.65 -1.85
CA GLY A 179 6.51 18.53 -3.02
C GLY A 179 5.17 19.15 -3.32
N TYR A 180 4.92 19.44 -4.60
CA TYR A 180 3.70 20.10 -5.04
C TYR A 180 3.27 19.61 -6.43
N ALA A 181 1.98 19.72 -6.70
CA ALA A 181 1.36 19.51 -7.98
C ALA A 181 0.77 20.83 -8.47
N LEU A 182 1.01 21.16 -9.74
CA LEU A 182 0.32 22.22 -10.45
C LEU A 182 -0.70 21.59 -11.39
N ALA A 183 -1.98 21.92 -11.18
CA ALA A 183 -3.08 21.46 -12.00
C ALA A 183 -3.61 22.59 -12.89
N HIS A 184 -3.89 22.27 -14.15
CA HIS A 184 -4.48 23.16 -15.15
C HIS A 184 -5.66 22.45 -15.84
N THR A 185 -6.82 23.09 -15.92
CA THR A 185 -8.01 22.49 -16.54
C THR A 185 -7.95 22.65 -18.05
N VAL A 186 -7.76 21.55 -18.77
CA VAL A 186 -7.73 21.53 -20.24
C VAL A 186 -9.14 21.52 -20.83
N LYS A 187 -10.04 20.78 -20.17
CA LYS A 187 -11.45 20.68 -20.58
C LYS A 187 -12.33 20.55 -19.34
N LEU A 188 -13.48 21.23 -19.36
CA LEU A 188 -14.53 21.10 -18.35
C LEU A 188 -15.90 21.23 -19.03
N ASP A 189 -16.73 20.19 -18.92
CA ASP A 189 -18.14 20.27 -19.27
C ASP A 189 -18.95 20.61 -18.02
N MET A 190 -19.40 21.86 -17.93
CA MET A 190 -20.16 22.36 -16.78
C MET A 190 -21.53 21.69 -16.60
N LYS A 191 -22.06 20.99 -17.62
CA LYS A 191 -23.35 20.30 -17.52
C LYS A 191 -23.20 18.92 -16.92
N THR A 192 -22.13 18.21 -17.29
CA THR A 192 -21.91 16.83 -16.85
C THR A 192 -20.97 16.74 -15.66
N GLY A 193 -20.07 17.70 -15.49
CA GLY A 193 -18.96 17.65 -14.55
C GLY A 193 -17.71 17.00 -15.13
N ASP A 194 -17.76 16.48 -16.35
CA ASP A 194 -16.61 15.78 -16.93
C ASP A 194 -15.44 16.75 -17.17
N ALA A 195 -14.24 16.35 -16.76
CA ALA A 195 -13.06 17.19 -16.83
C ALA A 195 -11.81 16.44 -17.28
N VAL A 196 -10.95 17.16 -18.01
CA VAL A 196 -9.57 16.73 -18.28
C VAL A 196 -8.64 17.78 -17.68
N VAL A 197 -7.75 17.34 -16.81
CA VAL A 197 -6.85 18.22 -16.04
C VAL A 197 -5.42 17.78 -16.27
N GLU A 198 -4.59 18.70 -16.74
CA GLU A 198 -3.15 18.51 -16.85
C GLU A 198 -2.50 18.68 -15.47
N TYR A 199 -1.62 17.77 -15.11
CA TYR A 199 -0.86 17.79 -13.87
C TYR A 199 0.64 17.85 -14.15
N ASN A 200 1.30 18.79 -13.48
CA ASN A 200 2.75 18.87 -13.35
C ASN A 200 3.12 18.66 -11.88
N VAL A 201 3.68 17.49 -11.54
CA VAL A 201 4.02 17.12 -10.17
C VAL A 201 5.53 17.16 -9.98
N TYR A 202 5.98 17.96 -9.01
CA TYR A 202 7.37 18.04 -8.59
C TYR A 202 7.50 17.38 -7.23
N VAL A 203 8.17 16.23 -7.19
CA VAL A 203 8.28 15.40 -5.99
C VAL A 203 9.74 15.15 -5.62
N SER A 204 10.10 15.52 -4.39
CA SER A 204 11.35 15.16 -3.74
C SER A 204 11.17 13.84 -2.99
N HIS A 205 12.06 12.87 -3.24
CA HIS A 205 12.09 11.53 -2.65
C HIS A 205 13.53 11.01 -2.60
N TYR A 206 13.76 9.70 -2.38
CA TYR A 206 15.10 9.14 -2.12
C TYR A 206 15.40 7.86 -2.90
#